data_AF-A0A131Z1G5-F1
#
_entry.id   AF-A0A131Z1G5-F1
#
_cell.length_a   1.000
_cell.length_b   1.000
_cell.length_c   1.000
_cell.angle_alpha   90.00
_cell.angle_beta   90.00
_cell.angle_gamma   90.00
#
_symmetry.space_group_name_H-M   'P 1'
#
loop_
_entity.id
_entity.type
_entity.pdbx_description
1 polymer ?
#
loop_
_entity_poly.entity_id
_entity_poly.type
_entity_poly.pdbx_seq_one_letter_code
_entity_poly.pdbx_strand_id
1 'polypeptide(L)'
;MCYQWFLVFIPLKAFLICHFFVECARQPDGFTIEAYVVVDSVFHKHLRDKRNTVQQFVLELAAQVNEMLRQLPRPGSLVITGFHATGAGYDPYIKPKKGCNLICTTTSAQAFYYTLKTNINIVADVVLVFIGPNMYCYRGGRQVVVHGITAVGSACNRRNVVVITGNREFKSVVLTTAHELGHALGASHDGTGTSKGCSANERHIMAPSLGLERKSTFSSCSKRVIGRFLSTKAAGCLWSRRCPGALVQEDRQQKMRNDQCLRKVKETEDFLNATVMYGCILSCYVRLFATYEVTSFETSAPDWTSCKENQECKVCIKGLCV
;
A
#
# COMPACT_ATOMS: atom_id res chain seq x y z
N MET A 1 -50.57 -29.32 -25.08
CA MET A 1 -50.08 -30.48 -24.30
C MET A 1 -48.73 -30.85 -24.91
N CYS A 2 -47.64 -30.34 -24.36
CA CYS A 2 -46.83 -30.89 -23.24
C CYS A 2 -45.80 -31.94 -23.67
N TYR A 3 -44.52 -31.53 -23.59
CA TYR A 3 -43.33 -32.22 -23.08
C TYR A 3 -43.06 -33.68 -23.47
N GLN A 4 -41.84 -33.98 -23.97
CA GLN A 4 -40.79 -34.62 -23.15
C GLN A 4 -39.44 -34.63 -23.89
N TRP A 5 -38.43 -33.94 -23.34
CA TRP A 5 -37.02 -34.17 -23.66
C TRP A 5 -36.43 -35.10 -22.60
N PHE A 6 -35.68 -36.11 -23.02
CA PHE A 6 -34.99 -37.04 -22.14
C PHE A 6 -33.86 -36.34 -21.35
N LEU A 7 -33.87 -36.56 -20.04
CA LEU A 7 -32.85 -36.17 -19.07
C LEU A 7 -31.55 -36.95 -19.29
N VAL A 8 -30.45 -36.23 -19.49
CA VAL A 8 -29.11 -36.74 -19.14
C VAL A 8 -28.68 -36.01 -17.87
N PHE A 9 -28.60 -36.75 -16.78
CA PHE A 9 -28.06 -36.29 -15.50
C PHE A 9 -26.55 -36.08 -15.63
N ILE A 10 -26.10 -34.83 -15.54
CA ILE A 10 -24.71 -34.48 -15.21
C ILE A 10 -24.75 -33.78 -13.86
N PRO A 11 -23.99 -34.23 -12.85
CA PRO A 11 -24.09 -33.71 -11.50
C PRO A 11 -23.64 -32.24 -11.42
N LEU A 12 -24.47 -31.40 -10.78
CA LEU A 12 -24.18 -30.03 -10.40
C LEU A 12 -22.94 -29.96 -9.48
N LYS A 13 -21.77 -29.68 -10.04
CA LYS A 13 -20.63 -29.05 -9.35
C LYS A 13 -19.76 -28.30 -10.35
N ALA A 14 -20.15 -27.09 -10.75
CA ALA A 14 -19.23 -26.06 -11.29
C ALA A 14 -20.01 -24.80 -11.70
N PHE A 15 -20.74 -24.18 -10.77
CA PHE A 15 -21.21 -22.81 -10.97
C PHE A 15 -21.06 -22.06 -9.66
N LEU A 16 -19.84 -21.61 -9.38
CA LEU A 16 -19.54 -20.34 -8.70
C LEU A 16 -18.02 -20.22 -8.57
N ILE A 17 -17.55 -18.96 -8.56
CA ILE A 17 -16.16 -18.52 -8.44
C ILE A 17 -15.42 -18.51 -9.79
N CYS A 18 -15.88 -17.64 -10.70
CA CYS A 18 -14.95 -17.02 -11.63
C CYS A 18 -13.99 -16.15 -10.81
N HIS A 19 -12.72 -16.51 -10.88
CA HIS A 19 -11.56 -15.91 -10.24
C HIS A 19 -11.54 -14.37 -10.23
N PHE A 20 -11.50 -13.80 -9.01
CA PHE A 20 -10.78 -12.54 -8.77
C PHE A 20 -9.26 -12.86 -8.81
N PHE A 21 -8.68 -12.90 -10.02
CA PHE A 21 -7.23 -12.86 -10.16
C PHE A 21 -6.78 -11.41 -9.98
N VAL A 22 -6.07 -11.12 -8.89
CA VAL A 22 -5.07 -10.04 -8.91
C VAL A 22 -3.84 -10.64 -9.58
N GLU A 23 -3.90 -10.79 -10.90
CA GLU A 23 -2.70 -11.05 -11.68
C GLU A 23 -1.83 -9.79 -11.62
N CYS A 24 -0.69 -9.92 -10.95
CA CYS A 24 0.41 -8.96 -11.02
C CYS A 24 1.16 -9.08 -12.36
N ALA A 25 0.44 -9.44 -13.43
CA ALA A 25 0.93 -9.46 -14.79
C ALA A 25 1.24 -8.02 -15.19
N ARG A 26 2.45 -7.79 -15.70
CA ARG A 26 2.84 -6.53 -16.33
C ARG A 26 1.77 -6.19 -17.36
N GLN A 27 0.91 -5.21 -17.09
CA GLN A 27 0.13 -4.60 -18.17
C GLN A 27 1.15 -4.02 -19.15
N PRO A 28 1.15 -4.43 -20.42
CA PRO A 28 2.22 -4.10 -21.37
C PRO A 28 2.55 -2.60 -21.45
N ASP A 29 1.59 -1.75 -21.10
CA ASP A 29 1.66 -0.28 -21.12
C ASP A 29 1.40 0.41 -19.76
N GLY A 30 1.39 -0.34 -18.65
CA GLY A 30 1.12 0.20 -17.30
C GLY A 30 2.36 0.66 -16.54
N PHE A 31 2.17 1.48 -15.50
CA PHE A 31 3.24 1.90 -14.59
C PHE A 31 2.98 1.42 -13.15
N THR A 32 4.04 1.27 -12.36
CA THR A 32 3.95 0.83 -10.96
C THR A 32 4.42 1.94 -10.03
N ILE A 33 3.73 2.15 -8.91
CA ILE A 33 4.16 2.99 -7.80
C ILE A 33 4.50 2.04 -6.65
N GLU A 34 5.78 1.91 -6.35
CA GLU A 34 6.26 1.17 -5.20
C GLU A 34 6.19 2.05 -3.95
N ALA A 35 5.30 1.71 -3.03
CA ALA A 35 5.06 2.48 -1.82
C ALA A 35 5.50 1.76 -0.56
N TYR A 36 6.28 2.45 0.27
CA TYR A 36 6.51 2.04 1.66
C TYR A 36 5.55 2.80 2.58
N VAL A 37 4.87 2.09 3.46
CA VAL A 37 3.88 2.69 4.36
C VAL A 37 4.46 2.91 5.75
N VAL A 38 4.28 4.10 6.30
CA VAL A 38 4.56 4.41 7.70
C VAL A 38 3.26 4.79 8.39
N VAL A 39 3.02 4.22 9.56
CA VAL A 39 1.87 4.53 10.41
C VAL A 39 2.37 5.08 11.75
N ASP A 40 1.88 6.27 12.15
CA ASP A 40 2.22 6.85 13.45
C ASP A 40 1.60 6.09 14.62
N SER A 41 2.07 6.36 15.84
CA SER A 41 1.63 5.60 17.02
C SER A 41 0.16 5.88 17.35
N VAL A 42 -0.32 7.09 17.02
CA VAL A 42 -1.71 7.52 17.26
C VAL A 42 -2.68 6.79 16.33
N PHE A 43 -2.40 6.74 15.03
CA PHE A 43 -3.22 6.01 14.06
C PHE A 43 -3.04 4.50 14.20
N HIS A 44 -1.84 4.02 14.54
CA HIS A 44 -1.62 2.62 14.87
C HIS A 44 -2.52 2.17 16.02
N LYS A 45 -2.61 2.98 17.09
CA LYS A 45 -3.56 2.76 18.18
C LYS A 45 -5.01 2.78 17.68
N HIS A 46 -5.38 3.75 16.84
CA HIS A 46 -6.73 3.85 16.29
C HIS A 46 -7.13 2.59 15.47
N LEU A 47 -6.22 2.04 14.67
CA LEU A 47 -6.46 0.80 13.93
C LEU A 47 -6.71 -0.37 14.89
N ARG A 48 -5.89 -0.51 15.94
CA ARG A 48 -6.07 -1.54 16.97
C ARG A 48 -7.40 -1.40 17.71
N ASP A 49 -7.80 -0.17 18.06
CA ASP A 49 -9.06 0.10 18.74
C ASP A 49 -10.26 -0.33 17.87
N LYS A 50 -10.14 -0.24 16.54
CA LYS A 50 -11.11 -0.75 15.57
C LYS A 50 -10.95 -2.24 15.23
N ARG A 51 -10.07 -2.96 15.93
CA ARG A 51 -9.71 -4.38 15.67
C ARG A 51 -9.12 -4.63 14.27
N ASN A 52 -8.54 -3.60 13.65
CA ASN A 52 -7.86 -3.70 12.36
C ASN A 52 -6.35 -3.83 12.55
N THR A 53 -5.71 -4.60 11.68
CA THR A 53 -4.24 -4.64 11.58
C THR A 53 -3.74 -3.62 10.55
N VAL A 54 -2.49 -3.17 10.69
CA VAL A 54 -1.85 -2.32 9.67
C VAL A 54 -1.81 -3.02 8.32
N GLN A 55 -1.58 -4.33 8.30
CA GLN A 55 -1.57 -5.15 7.10
C GLN A 55 -2.93 -5.15 6.37
N GLN A 56 -4.04 -5.34 7.10
CA GLN A 56 -5.39 -5.25 6.52
C GLN A 56 -5.63 -3.87 5.92
N PHE A 57 -5.32 -2.82 6.69
CA PHE A 57 -5.46 -1.44 6.24
C PHE A 57 -4.69 -1.16 4.93
N VAL A 58 -3.42 -1.55 4.83
CA VAL A 58 -2.61 -1.26 3.63
C VAL A 58 -3.06 -2.06 2.41
N LEU A 59 -3.51 -3.30 2.60
CA LEU A 59 -4.03 -4.14 1.52
C LEU A 59 -5.33 -3.58 0.95
N GLU A 60 -6.28 -3.23 1.82
CA GLU A 60 -7.56 -2.65 1.40
C GLU A 60 -7.38 -1.27 0.76
N LEU A 61 -6.45 -0.46 1.30
CA LEU A 61 -6.10 0.84 0.75
C LEU A 61 -5.56 0.67 -0.68
N ALA A 62 -4.57 -0.21 -0.86
CA ALA A 62 -3.95 -0.44 -2.16
C ALA A 62 -4.98 -0.93 -3.19
N ALA A 63 -5.85 -1.86 -2.81
CA ALA A 63 -6.91 -2.36 -3.69
C ALA A 63 -7.82 -1.24 -4.20
N GLN A 64 -8.33 -0.37 -3.31
CA GLN A 64 -9.24 0.70 -3.72
C GLN A 64 -8.54 1.83 -4.46
N VAL A 65 -7.29 2.17 -4.10
CA VAL A 65 -6.50 3.16 -4.85
C VAL A 65 -6.18 2.63 -6.25
N ASN A 66 -5.93 1.33 -6.40
CA ASN A 66 -5.67 0.71 -7.71
C ASN A 66 -6.86 0.81 -8.67
N GLU A 67 -8.10 0.71 -8.17
CA GLU A 67 -9.27 1.00 -9.01
C GLU A 67 -9.23 2.41 -9.60
N MET A 68 -8.78 3.39 -8.81
CA MET A 68 -8.69 4.78 -9.23
C MET A 68 -7.47 5.06 -10.11
N LEU A 69 -6.40 4.28 -10.02
CA LEU A 69 -5.22 4.45 -10.88
C LEU A 69 -5.39 3.78 -12.25
N ARG A 70 -6.22 2.73 -12.36
CA ARG A 70 -6.51 2.04 -13.63
C ARG A 70 -7.15 2.92 -14.70
N GLN A 71 -7.87 3.97 -14.30
CA GLN A 71 -8.52 4.92 -15.21
C GLN A 71 -7.57 5.97 -15.83
N LEU A 72 -6.28 5.97 -15.47
CA LEU A 72 -5.27 6.85 -16.05
C LEU A 72 -4.94 6.43 -17.49
N PRO A 73 -4.39 7.34 -18.33
CA PRO A 73 -4.11 7.04 -19.74
C PRO A 73 -3.19 5.83 -19.94
N ARG A 74 -2.23 5.67 -19.04
CA ARG A 74 -1.52 4.41 -18.81
C ARG A 74 -1.99 3.88 -17.46
N PRO A 75 -2.53 2.66 -17.37
CA PRO A 75 -3.04 2.17 -16.10
C PRO A 75 -1.92 2.12 -15.05
N GLY A 76 -2.19 2.65 -13.85
CA GLY A 76 -1.25 2.62 -12.73
C GLY A 76 -1.55 1.49 -11.75
N SER A 77 -0.50 0.98 -11.10
CA SER A 77 -0.60 0.02 -9.99
C SER A 77 0.21 0.48 -8.78
N LEU A 78 -0.45 0.73 -7.66
CA LEU A 78 0.17 0.90 -6.35
C LEU A 78 0.49 -0.48 -5.75
N VAL A 79 1.77 -0.70 -5.50
CA VAL A 79 2.30 -1.91 -4.85
C VAL A 79 2.92 -1.51 -3.52
N ILE A 80 2.50 -2.17 -2.44
CA ILE A 80 3.07 -1.94 -1.11
C ILE A 80 4.33 -2.80 -0.98
N THR A 81 5.49 -2.18 -0.81
CA THR A 81 6.78 -2.89 -0.66
C THR A 81 7.09 -3.23 0.79
N GLY A 82 6.43 -2.58 1.74
CA GLY A 82 6.56 -2.84 3.16
C GLY A 82 5.81 -1.81 3.98
N PHE A 83 5.73 -2.06 5.28
CA PHE A 83 5.15 -1.11 6.22
C PHE A 83 5.87 -1.11 7.57
N HIS A 84 5.79 0.01 8.26
CA HIS A 84 6.29 0.21 9.61
C HIS A 84 5.28 1.00 10.44
N ALA A 85 5.01 0.56 11.66
CA ALA A 85 4.18 1.28 12.61
C ALA A 85 5.01 1.69 13.82
N THR A 86 4.94 2.95 14.23
CA THR A 86 5.69 3.43 15.40
C THR A 86 4.99 3.02 16.71
N GLY A 87 5.79 2.85 17.77
CA GLY A 87 5.32 2.58 19.13
C GLY A 87 4.88 3.85 19.86
N ALA A 88 4.05 3.70 20.89
CA ALA A 88 3.56 4.82 21.70
C ALA A 88 4.74 5.63 22.28
N GLY A 89 4.71 6.96 22.10
CA GLY A 89 5.77 7.87 22.57
C GLY A 89 6.99 7.96 21.65
N TYR A 90 7.05 7.16 20.57
CA TYR A 90 8.10 7.20 19.56
C TYR A 90 7.60 7.85 18.27
N ASP A 91 7.08 9.07 18.39
CA ASP A 91 6.72 9.91 17.24
C ASP A 91 7.66 11.14 17.20
N PRO A 92 8.91 10.99 16.73
CA PRO A 92 9.96 12.03 16.82
C PRO A 92 9.63 13.37 16.12
N TYR A 93 8.47 13.44 15.46
CA TYR A 93 8.00 14.50 14.58
C TYR A 93 6.79 15.26 15.11
N ILE A 94 6.11 14.73 16.14
CA ILE A 94 5.09 15.48 16.89
C ILE A 94 5.84 16.24 17.97
N LYS A 95 6.59 17.29 17.59
CA LYS A 95 6.98 18.35 18.53
C LYS A 95 5.97 19.48 18.41
N PRO A 96 4.83 19.42 19.13
CA PRO A 96 3.89 20.51 19.14
C PRO A 96 4.62 21.70 19.76
N LYS A 97 4.77 22.81 19.03
CA LYS A 97 4.69 24.09 19.72
C LYS A 97 3.32 24.08 20.40
N LYS A 98 3.25 24.37 21.71
CA LYS A 98 2.01 24.36 22.52
C LYS A 98 0.80 24.76 21.64
N GLY A 99 -0.03 23.78 21.29
CA GLY A 99 -1.29 23.98 20.56
C GLY A 99 -1.27 23.91 19.01
N CYS A 100 -0.15 23.63 18.33
CA CYS A 100 -0.09 23.59 16.87
C CYS A 100 0.53 22.29 16.31
N ASN A 101 -0.31 21.38 15.81
CA ASN A 101 0.12 20.26 14.94
C ASN A 101 0.28 20.79 13.50
N LEU A 102 1.44 21.38 13.19
CA LEU A 102 1.66 22.09 11.92
C LEU A 102 2.47 21.25 10.92
N ILE A 103 1.85 20.25 10.29
CA ILE A 103 2.36 19.67 9.04
C ILE A 103 1.64 20.37 7.89
N CYS A 104 2.17 21.54 7.50
CA CYS A 104 1.57 22.36 6.44
C CYS A 104 2.47 22.55 5.21
N THR A 105 3.72 22.07 5.29
CA THR A 105 4.65 22.21 4.17
C THR A 105 5.19 20.86 3.76
N THR A 106 5.45 20.72 2.46
CA THR A 106 6.17 19.57 1.91
C THR A 106 7.54 19.44 2.58
N THR A 107 8.17 20.56 2.98
CA THR A 107 9.41 20.59 3.78
C THR A 107 9.23 19.93 5.14
N SER A 108 8.15 20.21 5.88
CA SER A 108 7.88 19.55 7.18
C SER A 108 7.60 18.06 7.01
N ALA A 109 6.86 17.67 5.97
CA ALA A 109 6.64 16.26 5.61
C ALA A 109 7.94 15.55 5.20
N GLN A 110 8.84 16.27 4.54
CA GLN A 110 10.11 15.72 4.08
C GLN A 110 11.14 15.59 5.21
N ALA A 111 11.23 16.57 6.11
CA ALA A 111 12.02 16.49 7.33
C ALA A 111 11.59 15.30 8.21
N PHE A 112 10.27 15.08 8.31
CA PHE A 112 9.68 13.88 8.91
C PHE A 112 10.24 12.59 8.29
N TYR A 113 10.16 12.45 6.97
CA TYR A 113 10.61 11.25 6.29
C TYR A 113 12.12 11.01 6.46
N TYR A 114 12.94 12.06 6.34
CA TYR A 114 14.38 11.91 6.53
C TYR A 114 14.74 11.39 7.92
N THR A 115 13.98 11.78 8.95
CA THR A 115 14.20 11.30 10.33
C THR A 115 13.87 9.81 10.47
N LEU A 116 12.93 9.29 9.69
CA LEU A 116 12.61 7.87 9.67
C LEU A 116 13.57 7.06 8.80
N LYS A 117 13.95 7.61 7.64
CA LYS A 117 14.84 6.95 6.68
C LYS A 117 16.24 6.71 7.25
N THR A 118 16.72 7.57 8.15
CA THR A 118 18.00 7.34 8.84
C THR A 118 17.97 6.11 9.74
N ASN A 119 16.79 5.69 10.20
CA ASN A 119 16.61 4.54 11.09
C ASN A 119 16.11 3.28 10.36
N ILE A 120 15.61 3.43 9.12
CA ILE A 120 15.04 2.34 8.32
C ILE A 120 15.50 2.54 6.87
N ASN A 121 16.20 1.55 6.30
CA ASN A 121 16.61 1.60 4.89
C ASN A 121 15.39 1.45 3.96
N ILE A 122 14.65 2.54 3.76
CA ILE A 122 13.44 2.58 2.93
C ILE A 122 13.82 2.93 1.50
N VAL A 123 13.58 1.97 0.61
CA VAL A 123 13.72 2.11 -0.84
C VAL A 123 12.33 1.96 -1.46
N ALA A 124 11.77 3.07 -1.95
CA ALA A 124 10.43 3.14 -2.53
C ALA A 124 10.33 4.31 -3.50
N ASP A 125 9.38 4.26 -4.44
CA ASP A 125 9.07 5.36 -5.36
C ASP A 125 8.38 6.49 -4.63
N VAL A 126 7.50 6.13 -3.67
CA VAL A 126 6.77 7.03 -2.78
C VAL A 126 6.74 6.44 -1.37
N VAL A 127 6.72 7.29 -0.34
CA VAL A 127 6.51 6.89 1.05
C VAL A 127 5.20 7.47 1.54
N LEU A 128 4.24 6.59 1.85
CA LEU A 128 2.92 6.94 2.36
C LEU A 128 2.98 6.97 3.88
N VAL A 129 2.63 8.11 4.47
CA VAL A 129 2.72 8.35 5.91
C VAL A 129 1.32 8.61 6.42
N PHE A 130 0.79 7.71 7.24
CA PHE A 130 -0.50 7.87 7.87
C PHE A 130 -0.32 8.34 9.30
N ILE A 131 -0.93 9.48 9.60
CA ILE A 131 -0.90 10.08 10.93
C ILE A 131 -2.30 10.10 11.56
N GLY A 132 -2.37 9.96 12.88
CA GLY A 132 -3.59 10.05 13.66
C GLY A 132 -4.12 11.48 13.86
N PRO A 133 -3.28 12.47 14.21
CA PRO A 133 -3.76 13.84 14.42
C PRO A 133 -4.18 14.53 13.10
N ASN A 134 -5.08 15.51 13.24
CA ASN A 134 -5.42 16.42 12.14
C ASN A 134 -4.21 17.29 11.77
N MET A 135 -4.03 17.52 10.46
CA MET A 135 -3.09 18.51 9.95
C MET A 135 -3.77 19.87 9.80
N TYR A 136 -3.04 20.92 10.14
CA TYR A 136 -3.51 22.28 10.04
C TYR A 136 -2.54 23.16 9.24
N CYS A 137 -3.11 24.07 8.46
CA CYS A 137 -2.42 25.07 7.66
C CYS A 137 -2.90 26.47 7.97
N TYR A 138 -2.00 27.45 8.02
CA TYR A 138 -2.39 28.86 8.09
C TYR A 138 -2.48 29.46 6.69
N ARG A 139 -3.66 29.99 6.33
CA ARG A 139 -3.88 30.76 5.11
C ARG A 139 -4.52 32.10 5.47
N GLY A 140 -3.81 33.20 5.21
CA GLY A 140 -4.30 34.55 5.54
C GLY A 140 -4.66 34.73 7.01
N GLY A 141 -3.84 34.18 7.92
CA GLY A 141 -4.08 34.23 9.38
C GLY A 141 -5.14 33.25 9.91
N ARG A 142 -5.84 32.51 9.05
CA ARG A 142 -6.83 31.49 9.45
C ARG A 142 -6.25 30.09 9.40
N GLN A 143 -6.55 29.30 10.42
CA GLN A 143 -6.22 27.88 10.47
C GLN A 143 -7.23 27.08 9.63
N VAL A 144 -6.72 26.25 8.72
CA VAL A 144 -7.48 25.42 7.80
C VAL A 144 -7.06 23.97 7.98
N VAL A 145 -8.02 23.06 8.07
CA VAL A 145 -7.75 21.62 8.15
C VAL A 145 -7.32 21.11 6.78
N VAL A 146 -6.31 20.27 6.76
CA VAL A 146 -5.85 19.56 5.56
C VAL A 146 -5.82 18.06 5.86
N HIS A 147 -6.19 17.23 4.89
CA HIS A 147 -6.22 15.77 5.06
C HIS A 147 -5.03 15.05 4.42
N GLY A 148 -4.33 15.69 3.49
CA GLY A 148 -3.19 15.15 2.78
C GLY A 148 -2.21 16.24 2.35
N ILE A 149 -0.93 15.90 2.24
CA ILE A 149 0.08 16.79 1.64
C ILE A 149 1.17 16.00 0.95
N THR A 150 1.51 16.44 -0.26
CA THR A 150 2.72 16.03 -0.97
C THR A 150 3.25 17.15 -1.88
N ALA A 151 4.48 17.00 -2.36
CA ALA A 151 5.01 17.87 -3.40
C ALA A 151 4.51 17.42 -4.78
N VAL A 152 4.19 18.39 -5.65
CA VAL A 152 3.82 18.10 -7.04
C VAL A 152 5.01 17.50 -7.79
N GLY A 153 4.80 16.39 -8.49
CA GLY A 153 5.85 15.68 -9.23
C GLY A 153 6.92 15.07 -8.31
N SER A 154 6.54 14.70 -7.08
CA SER A 154 7.47 14.17 -6.08
C SER A 154 7.87 12.72 -6.29
N ALA A 155 7.11 11.95 -7.07
CA ALA A 155 7.46 10.56 -7.37
C ALA A 155 8.88 10.46 -7.97
N CYS A 156 9.59 9.39 -7.63
CA CYS A 156 10.97 9.12 -8.07
C CYS A 156 12.05 10.14 -7.66
N ASN A 157 11.78 11.05 -6.73
CA ASN A 157 12.80 11.97 -6.23
C ASN A 157 12.87 12.04 -4.71
N ARG A 158 13.81 12.82 -4.19
CA ARG A 158 14.06 12.90 -2.74
C ARG A 158 12.89 13.47 -1.91
N ARG A 159 11.89 14.10 -2.57
CA ARG A 159 10.70 14.68 -1.95
C ARG A 159 9.48 13.76 -2.00
N ASN A 160 9.66 12.47 -2.30
CA ASN A 160 8.63 11.46 -2.56
C ASN A 160 7.78 11.05 -1.35
N VAL A 161 7.47 11.99 -0.47
CA VAL A 161 6.71 11.74 0.76
C VAL A 161 5.30 12.23 0.55
N VAL A 162 4.35 11.40 0.98
CA VAL A 162 2.94 11.74 1.02
C VAL A 162 2.47 11.54 2.45
N VAL A 163 1.93 12.58 3.08
CA VAL A 163 1.37 12.49 4.43
C VAL A 163 -0.14 12.56 4.35
N ILE A 164 -0.84 11.65 5.04
CA ILE A 164 -2.30 11.54 5.06
C ILE A 164 -2.77 11.45 6.51
N THR A 165 -3.83 12.16 6.87
CA THR A 165 -4.54 11.94 8.14
C THR A 165 -5.39 10.68 8.04
N GLY A 166 -4.98 9.62 8.77
CA GLY A 166 -5.58 8.29 8.73
C GLY A 166 -6.83 8.14 9.61
N ASN A 167 -6.97 8.92 10.68
CA ASN A 167 -8.10 8.83 11.62
C ASN A 167 -9.38 9.49 11.08
N ARG A 168 -9.84 9.01 9.92
CA ARG A 168 -11.02 9.47 9.17
C ARG A 168 -11.78 8.26 8.66
N GLU A 169 -12.91 8.49 8.00
CA GLU A 169 -13.59 7.43 7.25
C GLU A 169 -12.68 6.84 6.20
N PHE A 170 -12.67 5.51 6.07
CA PHE A 170 -11.74 4.80 5.22
C PHE A 170 -11.83 5.24 3.75
N LYS A 171 -13.05 5.44 3.23
CA LYS A 171 -13.27 6.00 1.88
C LYS A 171 -12.63 7.39 1.71
N SER A 172 -12.67 8.24 2.73
CA SER A 172 -12.00 9.55 2.70
C SER A 172 -10.47 9.38 2.67
N VAL A 173 -9.92 8.42 3.41
CA VAL A 173 -8.47 8.12 3.41
C VAL A 173 -8.03 7.62 2.04
N VAL A 174 -8.80 6.72 1.41
CA VAL A 174 -8.55 6.22 0.06
C VAL A 174 -8.56 7.36 -0.96
N LEU A 175 -9.62 8.18 -0.99
CA LEU A 175 -9.74 9.31 -1.93
C LEU A 175 -8.61 10.34 -1.73
N THR A 176 -8.22 10.58 -0.48
CA THR A 176 -7.10 11.49 -0.16
C THR A 176 -5.78 10.90 -0.62
N THR A 177 -5.55 9.61 -0.41
CA THR A 177 -4.34 8.93 -0.89
C THR A 177 -4.24 9.00 -2.41
N ALA A 178 -5.33 8.74 -3.14
CA ALA A 178 -5.36 8.88 -4.59
C ALA A 178 -5.11 10.33 -5.06
N HIS A 179 -5.65 11.32 -4.35
CA HIS A 179 -5.43 12.74 -4.62
C HIS A 179 -3.96 13.13 -4.45
N GLU A 180 -3.35 12.76 -3.33
CA GLU A 180 -1.94 13.06 -3.10
C GLU A 180 -1.04 12.29 -4.08
N LEU A 181 -1.36 11.04 -4.43
CA LEU A 181 -0.63 10.34 -5.50
C LEU A 181 -0.79 11.06 -6.85
N GLY A 182 -1.95 11.65 -7.14
CA GLY A 182 -2.14 12.50 -8.32
C GLY A 182 -1.18 13.70 -8.31
N HIS A 183 -1.00 14.37 -7.17
CA HIS A 183 0.02 15.40 -7.00
C HIS A 183 1.44 14.84 -7.19
N ALA A 184 1.78 13.70 -6.57
CA ALA A 184 3.09 13.07 -6.72
C ALA A 184 3.42 12.73 -8.18
N LEU A 185 2.39 12.43 -8.99
CA LEU A 185 2.45 12.21 -10.44
C LEU A 185 2.31 13.49 -11.28
N GLY A 186 2.40 14.67 -10.65
CA GLY A 186 2.51 15.97 -11.33
C GLY A 186 1.21 16.75 -11.54
N ALA A 187 0.04 16.23 -11.14
CA ALA A 187 -1.21 16.95 -11.30
C ALA A 187 -1.32 18.15 -10.34
N SER A 188 -1.88 19.26 -10.81
CA SER A 188 -2.39 20.35 -9.95
C SER A 188 -3.86 20.10 -9.60
N HIS A 189 -4.41 20.86 -8.65
CA HIS A 189 -5.86 20.81 -8.41
C HIS A 189 -6.63 21.20 -9.67
N ASP A 190 -7.76 20.54 -9.92
CA ASP A 190 -8.71 20.96 -10.95
C ASP A 190 -9.11 22.43 -10.71
N GLY A 191 -9.16 23.22 -11.78
CA GLY A 191 -9.44 24.65 -11.76
C GLY A 191 -8.21 25.54 -11.51
N THR A 192 -7.02 24.95 -11.34
CA THR A 192 -5.78 25.69 -11.07
C THR A 192 -4.59 25.15 -11.87
N GLY A 193 -3.54 25.98 -12.01
CA GLY A 193 -2.26 25.55 -12.59
C GLY A 193 -2.40 24.82 -13.93
N THR A 194 -1.79 23.65 -14.04
CA THR A 194 -1.81 22.80 -15.24
C THR A 194 -3.17 22.13 -15.51
N SER A 195 -4.11 22.21 -14.56
CA SER A 195 -5.47 21.66 -14.61
C SER A 195 -6.56 22.73 -14.67
N LYS A 196 -6.24 23.99 -15.01
CA LYS A 196 -7.20 25.12 -15.08
C LYS A 196 -8.40 24.87 -16.01
N GLY A 197 -8.24 24.02 -17.02
CA GLY A 197 -9.30 23.71 -17.99
C GLY A 197 -10.42 22.79 -17.47
N CYS A 198 -10.31 22.24 -16.26
CA CYS A 198 -11.34 21.39 -15.65
C CYS A 198 -11.86 22.07 -14.39
N SER A 199 -13.18 22.03 -14.16
CA SER A 199 -13.78 22.77 -13.05
C SER A 199 -13.61 22.02 -11.72
N ALA A 200 -13.17 22.73 -10.68
CA ALA A 200 -13.16 22.21 -9.31
C ALA A 200 -14.54 21.72 -8.84
N ASN A 201 -15.62 22.31 -9.37
CA ASN A 201 -17.00 21.99 -8.99
C ASN A 201 -17.47 20.63 -9.54
N GLU A 202 -16.76 20.04 -10.50
CA GLU A 202 -17.04 18.68 -10.97
C GLU A 202 -16.63 17.61 -9.96
N ARG A 203 -15.87 18.02 -8.92
CA ARG A 203 -15.49 17.20 -7.75
C ARG A 203 -14.79 15.90 -8.14
N HIS A 204 -13.94 15.92 -9.16
CA HIS A 204 -13.04 14.80 -9.46
C HIS A 204 -11.99 14.61 -8.35
N ILE A 205 -11.20 13.54 -8.40
CA ILE A 205 -10.20 13.21 -7.36
C ILE A 205 -9.32 14.41 -7.03
N MET A 206 -8.88 15.19 -8.04
CA MET A 206 -8.01 16.36 -7.87
C MET A 206 -8.75 17.67 -7.58
N ALA A 207 -10.04 17.64 -7.29
CA ALA A 207 -10.73 18.82 -6.78
C ALA A 207 -10.12 19.23 -5.41
N PRO A 208 -10.01 20.54 -5.11
CA PRO A 208 -9.47 21.04 -3.85
C PRO A 208 -10.41 20.81 -2.64
N SER A 209 -11.60 20.25 -2.87
CA SER A 209 -12.54 19.90 -1.82
C SER A 209 -12.06 18.70 -1.00
N LEU A 210 -12.41 18.69 0.28
CA LEU A 210 -12.02 17.65 1.21
C LEU A 210 -13.07 16.53 1.26
N GLY A 211 -12.62 15.30 1.51
CA GLY A 211 -13.50 14.21 1.95
C GLY A 211 -14.29 13.53 0.82
N LEU A 212 -15.54 13.16 1.15
CA LEU A 212 -16.38 12.21 0.42
C LEU A 212 -17.18 12.83 -0.74
N GLU A 213 -17.21 14.15 -0.85
CA GLU A 213 -17.90 14.82 -1.95
C GLU A 213 -17.21 14.61 -3.30
N ARG A 214 -15.97 14.10 -3.28
CA ARG A 214 -15.21 13.77 -4.47
C ARG A 214 -15.69 12.46 -5.10
N LYS A 215 -15.80 12.48 -6.42
CA LYS A 215 -15.90 11.31 -7.28
C LYS A 215 -14.59 10.51 -7.18
N SER A 216 -14.70 9.20 -7.38
CA SER A 216 -13.55 8.29 -7.51
C SER A 216 -12.88 8.36 -8.90
N THR A 217 -13.09 9.43 -9.66
CA THR A 217 -12.58 9.59 -11.02
C THR A 217 -11.65 10.78 -11.17
N PHE A 218 -10.55 10.61 -11.92
CA PHE A 218 -9.68 11.71 -12.33
C PHE A 218 -10.34 12.50 -13.48
N SER A 219 -10.20 13.83 -13.47
CA SER A 219 -10.63 14.70 -14.57
C SER A 219 -9.79 14.45 -15.83
N SER A 220 -10.29 14.87 -16.99
CA SER A 220 -9.53 14.80 -18.25
C SER A 220 -8.22 15.60 -18.18
N CYS A 221 -8.22 16.73 -17.45
CA CYS A 221 -7.02 17.53 -17.22
C CYS A 221 -5.99 16.79 -16.40
N SER A 222 -6.42 16.19 -15.27
CA SER A 222 -5.54 15.41 -14.40
C SER A 222 -4.93 14.23 -15.15
N LYS A 223 -5.75 13.47 -15.89
CA LYS A 223 -5.28 12.36 -16.74
C LYS A 223 -4.20 12.81 -17.73
N ARG A 224 -4.44 13.94 -18.44
CA ARG A 224 -3.47 14.49 -19.40
C ARG A 224 -2.17 14.92 -18.75
N VAL A 225 -2.23 15.59 -17.60
CA VAL A 225 -1.03 16.06 -16.88
C VAL A 225 -0.20 14.88 -16.37
N ILE A 226 -0.86 13.88 -15.77
CA ILE A 226 -0.20 12.66 -15.30
C ILE A 226 0.44 11.91 -16.47
N GLY A 227 -0.26 11.76 -17.60
CA GLY A 227 0.31 11.13 -18.80
C GLY A 227 1.57 11.83 -19.32
N ARG A 228 1.61 13.16 -19.25
CA ARG A 228 2.82 13.93 -19.60
C ARG A 228 3.95 13.68 -18.61
N PHE A 229 3.69 13.72 -17.30
CA PHE A 229 4.69 13.42 -16.28
C PHE A 229 5.31 12.04 -16.47
N LEU A 230 4.47 11.02 -16.71
CA LEU A 230 4.87 9.64 -16.99
C LEU A 230 5.78 9.51 -18.22
N SER A 231 5.69 10.42 -19.17
CA SER A 231 6.55 10.46 -20.37
C SER A 231 7.89 11.14 -20.14
N THR A 232 8.12 11.73 -18.96
CA THR A 232 9.39 12.40 -18.62
C THR A 232 10.38 11.46 -17.96
N LYS A 233 11.68 11.83 -18.01
CA LYS A 233 12.73 11.12 -17.25
C LYS A 233 12.50 11.14 -15.74
N ALA A 234 11.74 12.11 -15.22
CA ALA A 234 11.43 12.19 -13.79
C ALA A 234 10.54 11.04 -13.32
N ALA A 235 9.80 10.37 -14.20
CA ALA A 235 8.99 9.19 -13.87
C ALA A 235 9.76 7.87 -14.00
N GLY A 236 11.07 7.90 -14.23
CA GLY A 236 11.87 6.72 -14.59
C GLY A 236 11.71 5.52 -13.64
N CYS A 237 11.62 5.76 -12.33
CA CYS A 237 11.48 4.69 -11.35
C CYS A 237 10.17 3.89 -11.47
N LEU A 238 9.10 4.52 -11.98
CA LEU A 238 7.77 3.91 -12.10
C LEU A 238 7.66 2.85 -13.21
N TRP A 239 8.67 2.80 -14.09
CA TRP A 239 8.75 1.87 -15.21
C TRP A 239 9.56 0.61 -14.89
N SER A 240 10.28 0.60 -13.77
CA SER A 240 11.06 -0.53 -13.29
C SER A 240 10.47 -1.06 -11.98
N ARG A 241 10.12 -2.34 -11.92
CA ARG A 241 9.77 -2.98 -10.65
C ARG A 241 11.06 -3.37 -9.91
N ARG A 242 11.25 -2.88 -8.70
CA ARG A 242 12.14 -3.44 -7.69
C ARG A 242 11.32 -4.46 -6.89
N CYS A 243 11.63 -5.73 -7.06
CA CYS A 243 10.85 -6.80 -6.47
C CYS A 243 10.65 -6.62 -4.94
N PRO A 244 9.40 -6.61 -4.42
CA PRO A 244 9.13 -6.47 -2.99
C PRO A 244 9.85 -7.51 -2.12
N GLY A 245 10.04 -8.72 -2.66
CA GLY A 245 10.82 -9.80 -2.03
C GLY A 245 12.30 -9.47 -1.81
N ALA A 246 12.85 -8.49 -2.55
CA ALA A 246 14.21 -8.00 -2.41
C ALA A 246 14.31 -6.73 -1.52
N LEU A 247 13.18 -6.17 -1.05
CA LEU A 247 13.13 -4.88 -0.35
C LEU A 247 12.70 -4.98 1.14
N VAL A 248 12.15 -6.11 1.59
CA VAL A 248 12.00 -6.37 3.02
C VAL A 248 13.32 -6.96 3.52
N GLN A 249 13.93 -6.36 4.56
CA GLN A 249 15.14 -6.91 5.20
C GLN A 249 14.93 -8.41 5.47
N GLU A 250 15.82 -9.23 4.92
CA GLU A 250 15.74 -10.70 4.96
C GLU A 250 15.54 -11.21 6.39
N ASP A 251 16.19 -10.57 7.37
CA ASP A 251 16.05 -10.83 8.79
C ASP A 251 14.60 -10.71 9.30
N ARG A 252 13.86 -9.71 8.83
CA ARG A 252 12.48 -9.48 9.25
C ARG A 252 11.54 -10.51 8.62
N GLN A 253 11.79 -10.89 7.37
CA GLN A 253 11.05 -11.98 6.74
C GLN A 253 11.37 -13.33 7.39
N GLN A 254 12.63 -13.59 7.71
CA GLN A 254 13.05 -14.81 8.41
C GLN A 254 12.41 -14.89 9.78
N LYS A 255 12.39 -13.78 10.54
CA LYS A 255 11.68 -13.74 11.83
C LYS A 255 10.20 -14.06 11.68
N MET A 256 9.52 -13.48 10.70
CA MET A 256 8.09 -13.74 10.47
C MET A 256 7.81 -15.20 10.08
N ARG A 257 8.68 -15.81 9.27
CA ARG A 257 8.63 -17.25 8.95
C ARG A 257 8.82 -18.12 10.19
N ASN A 258 9.84 -17.81 10.98
CA ASN A 258 10.15 -18.53 12.21
C ASN A 258 8.99 -18.42 13.23
N ASP A 259 8.49 -17.21 13.47
CA ASP A 259 7.34 -16.98 14.37
C ASP A 259 6.09 -17.75 13.92
N GLN A 260 5.89 -17.91 12.61
CA GLN A 260 4.77 -18.67 12.06
C GLN A 260 4.92 -20.18 12.29
N CYS A 261 6.13 -20.73 12.12
CA CYS A 261 6.43 -22.11 12.43
C CYS A 261 6.32 -22.39 13.93
N LEU A 262 6.95 -21.55 14.76
CA LEU A 262 7.00 -21.69 16.22
C LEU A 262 5.61 -21.81 16.86
N ARG A 263 4.59 -21.14 16.32
CA ARG A 263 3.20 -21.26 16.79
C ARG A 263 2.57 -22.66 16.60
N LYS A 264 3.18 -23.51 15.79
CA LYS A 264 2.69 -24.85 15.43
C LYS A 264 3.61 -25.99 15.88
N VAL A 265 4.80 -25.66 16.39
CA VAL A 265 5.76 -26.62 16.93
C VAL A 265 5.17 -27.26 18.19
N LYS A 266 5.29 -28.58 18.31
CA LYS A 266 4.80 -29.31 19.48
C LYS A 266 5.82 -29.24 20.63
N GLU A 267 5.35 -29.50 21.85
CA GLU A 267 6.21 -29.55 23.03
C GLU A 267 7.31 -30.63 22.95
N THR A 268 7.16 -31.62 22.07
CA THR A 268 8.12 -32.72 21.86
C THR A 268 9.14 -32.44 20.75
N GLU A 269 9.18 -31.22 20.23
CA GLU A 269 9.89 -30.84 19.01
C GLU A 269 10.73 -29.57 19.26
N ASP A 270 11.98 -29.57 18.77
CA ASP A 270 12.83 -28.38 18.68
C ASP A 270 12.69 -27.72 17.31
N PHE A 271 12.35 -26.44 17.27
CA PHE A 271 12.37 -25.67 16.02
C PHE A 271 13.81 -25.45 15.53
N LEU A 272 14.06 -25.74 14.26
CA LEU A 272 15.36 -25.53 13.63
C LEU A 272 15.37 -24.28 12.74
N ASN A 273 14.58 -24.30 11.67
CA ASN A 273 14.47 -23.18 10.74
C ASN A 273 13.19 -23.28 9.89
N ALA A 274 12.93 -22.23 9.11
CA ALA A 274 11.79 -22.14 8.22
C ALA A 274 12.25 -21.71 6.82
N THR A 275 11.88 -22.49 5.81
CA THR A 275 12.29 -22.28 4.41
C THR A 275 11.07 -22.20 3.50
N VAL A 276 11.03 -21.17 2.66
CA VAL A 276 10.00 -21.04 1.62
C VAL A 276 10.33 -22.00 0.48
N MET A 277 9.38 -22.85 0.14
CA MET A 277 9.42 -23.75 -1.01
C MET A 277 8.77 -23.08 -2.22
N TYR A 278 8.56 -23.83 -3.30
CA TYR A 278 7.85 -23.31 -4.48
C TYR A 278 6.41 -22.96 -4.14
N GLY A 279 5.94 -21.83 -4.68
CA GLY A 279 4.65 -21.29 -4.29
C GLY A 279 4.66 -20.83 -2.84
N CYS A 280 3.51 -20.48 -2.31
CA CYS A 280 3.41 -19.92 -0.96
C CYS A 280 3.38 -20.99 0.13
N ILE A 281 4.27 -21.96 0.00
CA ILE A 281 4.47 -23.07 0.92
C ILE A 281 5.69 -22.76 1.78
N LEU A 282 5.49 -22.77 3.09
CA LEU A 282 6.53 -22.65 4.09
C LEU A 282 6.75 -24.02 4.74
N SER A 283 7.95 -24.56 4.57
CA SER A 283 8.39 -25.77 5.26
C SER A 283 9.07 -25.38 6.57
N CYS A 284 8.58 -25.94 7.67
CA CYS A 284 9.06 -25.73 9.03
C CYS A 284 9.82 -26.97 9.47
N TYR A 285 11.13 -26.85 9.68
CA TYR A 285 11.99 -27.97 10.09
C TYR A 285 12.07 -28.03 11.61
N VAL A 286 11.87 -29.22 12.16
CA VAL A 286 11.91 -29.51 13.59
C VAL A 286 12.74 -30.76 13.87
N ARG A 287 13.26 -30.87 15.09
CA ARG A 287 13.94 -32.06 15.60
C ARG A 287 13.11 -32.72 16.69
N LEU A 288 12.86 -34.02 16.58
CA LEU A 288 12.13 -34.77 17.59
C LEU A 288 13.01 -35.04 18.82
N PHE A 289 12.50 -34.80 20.03
CA PHE A 289 13.27 -35.08 21.26
C PHE A 289 13.57 -36.56 21.47
N ALA A 290 12.62 -37.43 21.14
CA ALA A 290 12.74 -38.85 21.42
C ALA A 290 13.77 -39.55 20.52
N THR A 291 13.86 -39.15 19.25
CA THR A 291 14.65 -39.85 18.23
C THR A 291 15.81 -39.02 17.68
N TYR A 292 15.88 -37.74 18.01
CA TYR A 292 16.80 -36.76 17.39
C TYR A 292 16.64 -36.63 15.87
N GLU A 293 15.59 -37.22 15.29
CA GLU A 293 15.30 -37.17 13.86
C GLU A 293 14.81 -35.78 13.45
N VAL A 294 15.26 -35.31 12.28
CA VAL A 294 14.78 -34.06 11.69
C VAL A 294 13.60 -34.36 10.79
N THR A 295 12.47 -33.72 11.07
CA THR A 295 11.27 -33.79 10.25
C THR A 295 10.80 -32.39 9.88
N SER A 296 9.80 -32.30 9.02
CA SER A 296 9.21 -31.03 8.62
C SER A 296 7.71 -31.11 8.51
N PHE A 297 7.04 -29.99 8.75
CA PHE A 297 5.63 -29.80 8.43
C PHE A 297 5.44 -28.55 7.57
N GLU A 298 4.37 -28.56 6.78
CA GLU A 298 4.06 -27.47 5.86
C GLU A 298 2.97 -26.54 6.42
N THR A 299 3.10 -25.26 6.08
CA THR A 299 2.07 -24.25 6.30
C THR A 299 2.13 -23.23 5.17
N SER A 300 1.10 -22.40 5.01
CA SER A 300 1.22 -21.26 4.09
C SER A 300 2.35 -20.33 4.52
N ALA A 301 3.10 -19.78 3.58
CA ALA A 301 4.05 -18.72 3.85
C ALA A 301 3.33 -17.45 4.31
N PRO A 302 3.91 -16.66 5.23
CA PRO A 302 3.36 -15.37 5.61
C PRO A 302 3.19 -14.46 4.40
N ASP A 303 2.19 -13.58 4.45
CA ASP A 303 1.99 -12.61 3.39
C ASP A 303 3.27 -11.76 3.18
N TRP A 304 3.51 -11.33 1.94
CA TRP A 304 4.67 -10.58 1.48
C TRP A 304 5.99 -11.36 1.41
N THR A 305 5.97 -12.65 1.74
CA THR A 305 7.12 -13.55 1.54
C THR A 305 7.33 -13.83 0.05
N SER A 306 8.56 -13.78 -0.46
CA SER A 306 8.83 -14.16 -1.85
C SER A 306 8.57 -15.65 -2.06
N CYS A 307 7.80 -16.02 -3.09
CA CYS A 307 7.37 -17.40 -3.36
C CYS A 307 8.30 -18.21 -4.30
N LYS A 308 9.55 -17.75 -4.51
CA LYS A 308 10.61 -18.44 -5.26
C LYS A 308 10.18 -19.05 -6.62
N GLU A 309 9.23 -18.43 -7.32
CA GLU A 309 8.95 -18.80 -8.71
C GLU A 309 10.00 -18.17 -9.65
N ASN A 310 10.22 -18.77 -10.82
CA ASN A 310 11.12 -18.27 -11.90
C ASN A 310 10.81 -16.83 -12.38
N GLN A 311 9.82 -16.16 -11.78
CA GLN A 311 9.49 -14.77 -11.99
C GLN A 311 9.88 -13.96 -10.74
N GLU A 312 10.96 -13.21 -10.88
CA GLU A 312 11.38 -12.20 -9.92
C GLU A 312 10.19 -11.24 -9.69
N CYS A 313 9.76 -11.09 -8.42
CA CYS A 313 8.77 -10.12 -7.90
C CYS A 313 7.43 -10.67 -7.36
N LYS A 314 7.15 -11.97 -7.41
CA LYS A 314 5.94 -12.51 -6.77
C LYS A 314 6.10 -12.68 -5.26
N VAL A 315 5.02 -12.43 -4.54
CA VAL A 315 4.93 -12.58 -3.08
C VAL A 315 3.69 -13.36 -2.68
N CYS A 316 3.71 -13.88 -1.46
CA CYS A 316 2.58 -14.57 -0.90
C CYS A 316 1.50 -13.61 -0.43
N ILE A 317 0.26 -13.84 -0.82
CA ILE A 317 -0.91 -13.17 -0.26
C ILE A 317 -1.98 -14.24 -0.05
N LYS A 318 -2.37 -14.48 1.20
CA LYS A 318 -3.36 -15.50 1.58
C LYS A 318 -3.03 -16.90 1.03
N GLY A 319 -1.75 -17.25 0.99
CA GLY A 319 -1.28 -18.54 0.49
C GLY A 319 -1.22 -18.67 -1.04
N LEU A 320 -1.44 -17.59 -1.79
CA LEU A 320 -1.28 -17.53 -3.25
C LEU A 320 -0.02 -16.74 -3.62
N CYS A 321 0.72 -17.22 -4.62
CA CYS A 321 1.89 -16.53 -5.17
C CYS A 321 1.43 -15.55 -6.26
N VAL A 322 1.53 -14.25 -5.98
CA VAL A 322 1.03 -13.16 -6.84
C VAL A 322 2.07 -12.07 -7.07
#